data_AF-A0A3D2W1H9-F1
#
_entry.id   AF-A0A3D2W1H9-F1
#
_cell.length_a   1.000
_cell.length_b   1.000
_cell.length_c   1.000
_cell.angle_alpha   90.00
_cell.angle_beta   90.00
_cell.angle_gamma   90.00
#
_symmetry.space_group_name_H-M   'P 1'
#
loop_
_entity.id
_entity.type
_entity.pdbx_description
1 polymer ?
#
loop_
_entity_poly.entity_id
_entity_poly.type
_entity_poly.pdbx_seq_one_letter_code
_entity_poly.pdbx_strand_id
1 'polypeptide(L)' 'MKRGRFITLEGGEGTGKSTLARGLGEVLRGQGRDVVLTREPGGAPGADAIR' A
#
# COMPACT_ATOMS: atom_id res chain seq x y z
N MET A 1 -22.92 -5.27 2.05
CA MET A 1 -21.54 -4.84 1.72
C MET A 1 -20.65 -5.05 2.94
N LYS A 2 -19.48 -5.71 2.83
CA LYS A 2 -18.50 -5.76 3.94
C LYS A 2 -17.65 -4.50 3.91
N ARG A 3 -17.40 -3.88 5.07
CA ARG A 3 -16.52 -2.70 5.17
C ARG A 3 -15.05 -3.14 5.09
N GLY A 4 -14.29 -2.49 4.22
CA GLY A 4 -12.83 -2.63 4.16
C GLY A 4 -12.11 -1.75 5.18
N ARG A 5 -10.77 -1.82 5.19
CA ARG A 5 -9.90 -0.89 5.94
C ARG A 5 -8.97 -0.19 4.95
N PHE A 6 -8.74 1.10 5.15
CA PHE A 6 -7.73 1.87 4.44
C PHE A 6 -6.61 2.22 5.43
N ILE A 7 -5.37 1.90 5.07
CA ILE A 7 -4.20 2.02 5.92
C ILE A 7 -3.15 2.81 5.15
N THR A 8 -2.69 3.92 5.72
CA THR A 8 -1.55 4.70 5.20
C THR A 8 -0.29 4.39 6.00
N LEU A 9 0.87 4.48 5.34
CA LEU A 9 2.17 4.35 5.97
C LEU A 9 2.94 5.65 5.75
N GLU A 10 3.16 6.40 6.84
CA GLU A 10 3.79 7.73 6.82
C GLU A 10 5.19 7.70 7.42
N GLY A 11 6.03 8.65 7.01
CA GLY A 11 7.40 8.81 7.51
C GLY A 11 8.34 9.45 6.50
N GLY A 12 9.52 9.87 6.96
CA GLY A 12 10.55 10.51 6.14
C GLY A 12 11.08 9.65 4.98
N GLU A 13 11.90 10.24 4.12
CA GLU A 13 12.56 9.51 3.04
C GLU A 13 13.51 8.43 3.60
N GLY A 14 13.59 7.27 2.93
CA GLY A 14 14.47 6.18 3.36
C GLY A 14 14.02 5.39 4.60
N THR A 15 12.90 5.72 5.25
CA THR A 15 12.44 5.01 6.48
C THR A 15 11.89 3.60 6.27
N GLY A 16 11.89 3.08 5.03
CA GLY A 16 11.48 1.70 4.74
C GLY A 16 9.98 1.48 4.52
N LYS A 17 9.17 2.53 4.34
CA LYS A 17 7.71 2.44 4.11
C LYS A 17 7.32 1.44 3.03
N SER A 18 8.00 1.44 1.89
CA SER A 18 7.72 0.51 0.78
C SER A 18 8.01 -0.95 1.14
N THR A 19 9.06 -1.19 1.95
CA THR A 19 9.39 -2.52 2.46
C THR A 19 8.31 -2.98 3.45
N LEU A 20 7.91 -2.11 4.37
CA LEU A 20 6.83 -2.38 5.32
C LEU A 20 5.50 -2.65 4.62
N ALA A 21 5.15 -1.88 3.59
CA ALA A 21 3.92 -2.06 2.81
C ALA A 21 3.83 -3.45 2.18
N ARG A 22 4.92 -3.94 1.57
CA ARG A 22 4.96 -5.28 0.96
C ARG A 22 4.84 -6.37 2.00
N GLY A 23 5.65 -6.30 3.07
CA GLY A 23 5.62 -7.31 4.13
C GLY A 23 4.28 -7.38 4.86
N LEU A 24 3.68 -6.23 5.18
CA LEU A 24 2.34 -6.17 5.74
C LEU A 24 1.30 -6.77 4.79
N GLY A 25 1.41 -6.46 3.49
CA GLY A 25 0.52 -7.03 2.48
C GLY A 25 0.61 -8.55 2.37
N GLU A 26 1.83 -9.10 2.40
CA GLU A 26 2.07 -10.55 2.40
C GLU A 26 1.48 -11.23 3.64
N VAL A 27 1.72 -10.68 4.83
CA VAL A 27 1.17 -11.21 6.09
C VAL A 27 -0.36 -11.22 6.07
N LEU A 28 -0.98 -10.12 5.62
CA LEU A 28 -2.44 -10.01 5.55
C LEU A 28 -3.04 -10.98 4.52
N ARG A 29 -2.40 -11.14 3.35
CA ARG A 29 -2.80 -12.15 2.36
C ARG A 29 -2.66 -13.57 2.90
N GLY A 30 -1.58 -13.87 3.63
CA GLY A 30 -1.38 -15.15 4.31
C GLY A 30 -2.46 -15.47 5.35
N GLN A 31 -3.14 -14.46 5.89
CA GLN A 31 -4.31 -14.61 6.77
C GLN A 31 -5.65 -14.73 6.00
N GLY A 32 -5.62 -14.90 4.68
CA GLY A 32 -6.81 -15.03 3.84
C GLY A 32 -7.54 -13.70 3.59
N ARG A 33 -6.85 -12.55 3.73
CA ARG A 33 -7.45 -11.24 3.45
C ARG A 33 -7.13 -10.80 2.03
N ASP A 34 -8.12 -10.21 1.36
CA ASP A 34 -7.89 -9.47 0.13
C ASP A 34 -7.17 -8.15 0.44
N VAL A 35 -6.11 -7.85 -0.32
CA VAL A 35 -5.21 -6.72 -0.06
C VAL A 35 -4.79 -6.08 -1.38
N VAL A 36 -5.12 -4.79 -1.51
CA VAL A 36 -4.63 -3.91 -2.57
C VAL A 36 -3.54 -3.01 -2.00
N LEU A 37 -2.37 -3.01 -2.64
CA LEU A 37 -1.29 -2.09 -2.32
C LEU A 37 -1.30 -0.93 -3.33
N THR A 38 -1.14 0.29 -2.83
CA THR A 38 -1.00 1.51 -3.63
C THR A 38 0.04 2.43 -3.01
N ARG A 39 0.46 3.49 -3.71
CA ARG A 39 1.44 4.50 -3.26
C ARG A 39 1.11 5.87 -3.84
N GLU A 40 1.59 6.93 -3.20
CA GLU A 40 1.56 8.29 -3.74
C GLU A 40 2.96 8.94 -3.73
N PRO A 41 3.30 9.77 -4.73
CA PRO A 41 2.57 9.91 -6.01
C PRO A 41 2.56 8.58 -6.78
N GLY A 42 1.59 8.37 -7.68
CA GLY A 42 1.42 7.12 -8.44
C GLY A 42 0.26 6.25 -7.95
N GLY A 43 0.35 4.93 -8.19
CA GLY A 43 -0.61 3.95 -7.63
C GLY A 43 -1.91 3.74 -8.41
N ALA A 44 -2.13 4.52 -9.47
CA ALA A 44 -3.21 4.33 -10.44
C ALA A 44 -2.69 4.44 -11.88
N PRO A 45 -3.37 3.85 -12.88
CA PRO A 45 -3.02 4.04 -14.29
C PRO A 45 -2.90 5.53 -14.63
N GLY A 46 -1.77 5.94 -15.19
CA GLY A 46 -1.50 7.35 -15.55
C GLY A 46 -1.06 8.26 -14.39
N ALA A 47 -1.13 7.83 -13.13
CA ALA A 47 -0.72 8.66 -11.99
C ALA A 47 0.79 8.93 -11.96
N ASP A 48 1.61 8.04 -12.53
CA ASP A 48 3.06 8.24 -12.67
C ASP A 48 3.43 9.23 -13.79
N ALA A 49 2.49 9.56 -14.70
CA ALA A 49 2.71 10.53 -15.78
C ALA A 49 2.53 12.00 -15.32
N ILE A 50 1.93 12.20 -14.16
CA ILE A 50 1.80 13.49 -13.49
C ILE A 50 3.04 13.63 -12.58
N ARG A 51 4.15 14.10 -13.14
CA ARG A 51 5.37 14.45 -12.38
C ARG A 51 5.81 15.86 -12.70
#